data_AF-A0A1Y5TXB8-F1
#
_entry.id   AF-A0A1Y5TXB8-F1
#
_cell.length_a   1.000
_cell.length_b   1.000
_cell.length_c   1.000
_cell.angle_alpha   90.00
_cell.angle_beta   90.00
_cell.angle_gamma   90.00
#
_symmetry.space_group_name_H-M   'P 1'
#
loop_
_entity.id
_entity.type
_entity.pdbx_description
1 polymer ?
#
loop_
_entity_poly.entity_id
_entity_poly.type
_entity_poly.pdbx_seq_one_letter_code
_entity_poly.pdbx_strand_id
1 'polypeptide(L)'
;MIGEALFEGERREVFTRIGSGPDTLGPQSIVLDLGRPDWSTVHITSDGWAIRNGAIQSKTAPRFKRTPSMAPLPVPIKGTAGIDLLRPFVNVATDDDFRLMVGWLMGCLRPSGPYPLLILTGEQGSAKSTTSKVLRALVDPSTLATRSFPSDERDLVIAAQGAHVLAFDNLSKVKPAMADALCRLATGGGFATRKLHSDADEVLFDATRPVILNGIPDLAERADQ
;
A
#
# COMPACT_ATOMS: atom_id res chain seq x y z
N MET A 1 -13.39 -22.73 -29.64
CA MET A 1 -12.69 -21.52 -30.15
C MET A 1 -12.23 -20.77 -28.92
N ILE A 2 -10.96 -20.97 -28.56
CA ILE A 2 -10.35 -20.47 -27.31
C ILE A 2 -9.90 -19.05 -27.65
N GLY A 3 -10.34 -18.05 -26.89
CA GLY A 3 -10.03 -16.65 -27.19
C GLY A 3 -8.53 -16.39 -27.11
N GLU A 4 -7.89 -16.21 -28.27
CA GLU A 4 -6.53 -15.69 -28.36
C GLU A 4 -6.50 -14.25 -27.84
N ALA A 5 -5.57 -13.96 -26.94
CA ALA A 5 -5.30 -12.59 -26.54
C ALA A 5 -4.79 -11.81 -27.76
N LEU A 6 -5.46 -10.72 -28.13
CA LEU A 6 -5.20 -9.87 -29.30
C LEU A 6 -3.78 -9.26 -29.38
N PHE A 7 -2.89 -9.52 -28.42
CA PHE A 7 -1.53 -9.00 -28.40
C PHE A 7 -0.56 -10.04 -27.83
N GLU A 8 0.21 -10.71 -28.69
CA GLU A 8 1.43 -11.42 -28.28
C GLU A 8 2.45 -10.38 -27.76
N GLY A 9 2.82 -10.48 -26.48
CA GLY A 9 3.76 -9.56 -25.86
C GLY A 9 4.36 -10.11 -24.57
N GLU A 10 5.51 -9.56 -24.21
CA GLU A 10 6.18 -9.90 -22.94
C GLU A 10 5.27 -9.54 -21.76
N ARG A 11 4.98 -10.52 -20.90
CA ARG A 11 4.28 -10.27 -19.63
C ARG A 11 5.17 -9.44 -18.73
N ARG A 12 4.60 -8.39 -18.14
CA ARG A 12 5.31 -7.47 -17.26
C ARG A 12 4.59 -7.33 -15.96
N GLU A 13 5.37 -7.23 -14.89
CA GLU A 13 4.85 -6.87 -13.59
C GLU A 13 4.27 -5.45 -13.63
N VAL A 14 3.15 -5.29 -12.93
CA VAL A 14 2.43 -4.03 -12.83
C VAL A 14 2.27 -3.67 -11.37
N PHE A 15 2.66 -2.45 -11.03
CA PHE A 15 2.62 -1.89 -9.70
C PHE A 15 1.46 -0.91 -9.55
N THR A 16 1.03 -0.65 -8.32
CA THR A 16 -0.01 0.37 -8.06
C THR A 16 0.62 1.73 -7.74
N ARG A 17 1.59 1.79 -6.82
CA ARG A 17 2.17 3.05 -6.33
C ARG A 17 3.70 3.04 -6.29
N ILE A 18 4.27 1.96 -5.77
CA ILE A 18 5.70 1.76 -5.65
C ILE A 18 6.09 0.59 -6.53
N GLY A 19 7.10 0.78 -7.37
CA GLY A 19 7.63 -0.27 -8.24
C GLY A 19 9.14 -0.29 -8.29
N SER A 20 9.68 -1.38 -8.83
CA SER A 20 11.11 -1.53 -9.12
C SER A 20 11.29 -2.10 -10.53
N GLY A 21 12.49 -1.98 -11.07
CA GLY A 21 12.84 -2.52 -12.39
C GLY A 21 14.35 -2.64 -12.57
N PRO A 22 14.83 -3.56 -13.42
CA PRO A 22 16.24 -3.94 -13.54
C PRO A 22 17.18 -2.79 -13.94
N ASP A 23 16.66 -1.75 -14.64
CA ASP A 23 17.41 -0.53 -14.99
C ASP A 23 16.71 0.74 -14.49
N THR A 24 16.09 0.65 -13.31
CA THR A 24 15.91 1.88 -12.53
C THR A 24 17.31 2.52 -12.31
N LEU A 25 17.44 3.81 -11.99
CA LEU A 25 18.71 4.59 -12.01
C LEU A 25 19.94 3.95 -11.30
N GLY A 26 19.78 2.83 -10.60
CA GLY A 26 20.81 1.80 -10.40
C GLY A 26 20.17 0.40 -10.21
N PRO A 27 20.97 -0.66 -10.00
CA PRO A 27 20.50 -2.05 -9.82
C PRO A 27 19.54 -2.29 -8.63
N GLN A 28 19.22 -1.27 -7.83
CA GLN A 28 18.34 -1.32 -6.67
C GLN A 28 17.57 0.00 -6.46
N SER A 29 16.89 0.53 -7.49
CA SER A 29 16.11 1.76 -7.29
C SER A 29 14.61 1.58 -7.26
N ILE A 30 14.01 2.40 -6.42
CA ILE A 30 12.58 2.42 -6.11
C ILE A 30 11.98 3.56 -6.93
N VAL A 31 10.86 3.28 -7.59
CA VAL A 31 10.10 4.26 -8.34
C VAL A 31 8.76 4.46 -7.63
N LEU A 32 8.52 5.68 -7.17
CA LEU A 32 7.26 6.13 -6.61
C LEU A 32 6.46 6.86 -7.69
N ASP A 33 5.29 6.33 -8.05
CA ASP A 33 4.32 7.02 -8.88
C ASP A 33 3.61 8.12 -8.09
N LEU A 34 3.76 9.37 -8.51
CA LEU A 34 3.07 10.49 -7.86
C LEU A 34 1.56 10.47 -8.12
N GLY A 35 1.04 9.63 -9.01
CA GLY A 35 -0.40 9.55 -9.29
C GLY A 35 -0.96 10.79 -9.99
N ARG A 36 -0.09 11.67 -10.49
CA ARG A 36 -0.43 12.94 -11.11
C ARG A 36 -0.77 12.78 -12.60
N PRO A 37 -1.64 13.63 -13.19
CA PRO A 37 -2.02 13.53 -14.61
C PRO A 37 -0.82 13.56 -15.58
N ASP A 38 0.26 14.24 -15.19
CA ASP A 38 1.51 14.35 -15.95
C ASP A 38 2.41 13.09 -15.89
N TRP A 39 1.97 12.03 -15.21
CA TRP A 39 2.73 10.78 -15.02
C TRP A 39 4.09 10.96 -14.36
N SER A 40 4.29 12.05 -13.61
CA SER A 40 5.53 12.25 -12.87
C SER A 40 5.77 11.18 -11.82
N THR A 41 7.04 10.80 -11.68
CA THR A 41 7.52 9.78 -10.75
C THR A 41 8.73 10.28 -9.99
N VAL A 42 8.99 9.69 -8.83
CA VAL A 42 10.21 9.92 -8.05
C VAL A 42 11.04 8.66 -8.10
N HIS A 43 12.26 8.79 -8.58
CA HIS A 43 13.24 7.71 -8.57
C HIS A 43 14.13 7.87 -7.34
N ILE A 44 14.21 6.83 -6.52
CA ILE A 44 14.94 6.82 -5.25
C ILE A 44 16.05 5.77 -5.36
N THR A 45 17.28 6.18 -5.07
CA THR A 45 18.52 5.39 -5.12
C THR A 45 19.28 5.53 -3.80
N SER A 46 20.38 4.81 -3.63
CA SER A 46 21.30 5.01 -2.49
C SER A 46 21.87 6.44 -2.43
N ASP A 47 21.98 7.11 -3.58
CA ASP A 47 22.59 8.44 -3.69
C ASP A 47 21.57 9.58 -3.52
N GLY A 48 20.30 9.24 -3.31
CA GLY A 48 19.20 10.18 -3.15
C GLY A 48 18.10 9.97 -4.18
N TRP A 49 17.30 11.01 -4.42
CA TRP A 49 16.12 10.94 -5.27
C TRP A 49 16.02 12.08 -6.28
N ALA A 50 15.33 11.81 -7.39
CA ALA A 50 15.05 12.77 -8.45
C ALA A 50 13.63 12.59 -9.00
N ILE A 51 12.99 13.70 -9.37
CA ILE A 51 11.70 13.69 -10.07
C ILE A 51 11.95 13.47 -11.56
N ARG A 52 11.14 12.60 -12.18
CA ARG A 52 11.06 12.41 -13.62
C ARG A 52 9.67 12.81 -14.08
N ASN A 53 9.60 13.75 -15.02
CA ASN A 53 8.35 14.22 -15.59
C ASN A 53 7.95 13.35 -16.79
N GLY A 54 6.66 13.03 -16.92
CA GLY A 54 6.17 12.18 -17.99
C GLY A 54 6.35 10.68 -17.71
N ALA A 55 5.66 9.87 -18.52
CA ALA A 55 5.78 8.42 -18.46
C ALA A 55 7.22 7.97 -18.77
N ILE A 56 7.74 7.03 -17.98
CA ILE A 56 9.09 6.51 -18.17
C ILE A 56 9.14 5.74 -19.50
N GLN A 57 9.90 6.27 -20.47
CA GLN A 57 10.07 5.68 -21.80
C GLN A 57 11.23 4.67 -21.83
N SER A 58 11.22 3.71 -20.91
CA SER A 58 12.14 2.57 -20.95
C SER A 58 11.38 1.27 -21.03
N LYS A 59 11.91 0.30 -21.79
CA LYS A 59 11.39 -1.07 -21.81
C LYS A 59 11.54 -1.76 -20.45
N THR A 60 12.46 -1.32 -19.59
CA THR A 60 12.73 -1.94 -18.30
C THR A 60 12.19 -1.12 -17.11
N ALA A 61 11.46 -0.04 -17.39
CA ALA A 61 10.81 0.75 -16.35
C ALA A 61 9.61 0.01 -15.74
N PRO A 62 9.35 0.18 -14.43
CA PRO A 62 8.15 -0.33 -13.80
C PRO A 62 6.90 0.23 -14.49
N ARG A 63 5.89 -0.63 -14.67
CA ARG A 63 4.58 -0.24 -15.19
C ARG A 63 3.64 0.00 -14.02
N PHE A 64 2.90 1.10 -14.07
CA PHE A 64 1.92 1.44 -13.04
C PHE A 64 0.50 1.33 -13.57
N LYS A 65 -0.38 0.74 -12.76
CA LYS A 65 -1.83 0.77 -12.97
C LYS A 65 -2.46 1.64 -11.90
N ARG A 66 -2.99 2.78 -12.31
CA ARG A 66 -3.73 3.70 -11.45
C ARG A 66 -5.20 3.32 -11.39
N THR A 67 -5.77 3.37 -10.20
CA THR A 67 -7.20 3.17 -10.00
C THR A 67 -7.93 4.51 -9.88
N PRO A 68 -9.24 4.59 -10.14
CA PRO A 68 -10.00 5.83 -9.98
C PRO A 68 -9.95 6.42 -8.57
N SER A 69 -9.72 5.59 -7.55
CA SER A 69 -9.58 6.03 -6.16
C SER A 69 -8.21 6.63 -5.85
N MET A 70 -7.22 6.48 -6.73
CA MET A 70 -5.88 6.97 -6.51
C MET A 70 -5.85 8.50 -6.53
N ALA A 71 -5.39 9.13 -5.45
CA ALA A 71 -5.14 10.55 -5.43
C ALA A 71 -3.67 10.87 -5.76
N PRO A 72 -3.38 12.08 -6.28
CA PRO A 72 -2.03 12.52 -6.52
C PRO A 72 -1.31 12.82 -5.20
N LEU A 73 -0.03 12.45 -5.13
CA LEU A 73 0.90 12.94 -4.13
C LEU A 73 1.34 14.37 -4.47
N PRO A 74 1.67 15.18 -3.46
CA PRO A 74 2.38 16.43 -3.67
C PRO A 74 3.74 16.14 -4.31
N VAL A 75 4.23 17.07 -5.14
CA VAL A 75 5.58 16.97 -5.68
C VAL A 75 6.56 17.19 -4.52
N PRO A 76 7.48 16.24 -4.25
CA PRO A 76 8.39 16.38 -3.12
C PRO A 76 9.33 17.56 -3.36
N ILE A 77 9.60 18.29 -2.28
CA ILE A 77 10.61 19.35 -2.24
C ILE A 77 11.80 18.85 -1.43
N LYS A 78 13.02 19.21 -1.84
CA LYS A 78 14.19 18.95 -1.02
C LYS A 78 14.07 19.81 0.25
N GLY A 79 13.88 19.16 1.39
CA GLY A 79 13.79 19.81 2.69
C GLY A 79 15.07 19.61 3.50
N THR A 80 15.35 20.56 4.39
CA THR A 80 16.36 20.40 5.46
C THR A 80 15.74 19.83 6.74
N ALA A 81 14.42 19.88 6.85
CA ALA A 81 13.67 19.36 7.97
C ALA A 81 13.43 17.85 7.78
N GLY A 82 13.75 17.06 8.81
CA GLY A 82 13.71 15.60 8.78
C GLY A 82 12.34 15.03 9.16
N ILE A 83 12.36 13.76 9.56
CA ILE A 83 11.15 13.00 9.93
C ILE A 83 10.37 13.61 11.10
N ASP A 84 11.01 14.43 11.94
CA ASP A 84 10.36 15.09 13.08
C ASP A 84 9.22 16.05 12.69
N LEU A 85 9.17 16.50 11.41
CA LEU A 85 8.01 17.23 10.89
C LEU A 85 6.71 16.42 10.96
N LEU A 86 6.78 15.09 11.05
CA LEU A 86 5.61 14.23 11.19
C LEU A 86 5.02 14.28 12.61
N ARG A 87 5.84 14.53 13.64
CA ARG A 87 5.44 14.42 15.05
C ARG A 87 4.18 15.21 15.42
N PRO A 88 3.98 16.46 14.95
CA PRO A 88 2.78 17.22 15.28
C PRO A 88 1.48 16.65 14.68
N PHE A 89 1.57 15.73 13.73
CA PHE A 89 0.44 15.18 12.99
C PHE A 89 0.05 13.76 13.42
N VAL A 90 0.80 13.16 14.34
CA VAL A 90 0.57 11.80 14.84
C VAL A 90 0.45 11.79 16.35
N ASN A 91 -0.43 10.93 16.87
CA ASN A 91 -0.60 10.74 18.31
C ASN A 91 0.04 9.41 18.72
N VAL A 92 1.25 9.48 19.30
CA VAL A 92 2.05 8.33 19.75
C VAL A 92 2.43 8.53 21.21
N ALA A 93 2.43 7.45 22.00
CA ALA A 93 2.66 7.54 23.44
C ALA A 93 4.15 7.72 23.79
N THR A 94 5.03 7.09 23.02
CA THR A 94 6.48 7.09 23.26
C THR A 94 7.28 7.41 22.00
N ASP A 95 8.55 7.77 22.19
CA ASP A 95 9.50 7.92 21.07
C ASP A 95 9.75 6.59 20.33
N ASP A 96 9.65 5.47 21.02
CA ASP A 96 9.81 4.15 20.40
C ASP A 96 8.60 3.82 19.51
N ASP A 97 7.37 4.16 19.94
CA ASP A 97 6.19 4.05 19.09
C ASP A 97 6.32 4.92 17.83
N PHE A 98 6.86 6.14 17.98
CA PHE A 98 7.15 7.01 16.83
C PHE A 98 8.16 6.36 15.88
N ARG A 99 9.27 5.80 16.40
CA ARG A 99 10.27 5.11 15.59
C ARG A 99 9.71 3.88 14.87
N LEU A 100 8.88 3.09 15.53
CA LEU A 100 8.20 1.93 14.93
C LEU A 100 7.26 2.38 13.79
N MET A 101 6.49 3.44 14.01
CA MET A 101 5.61 4.02 13.00
C MET A 101 6.40 4.55 11.79
N VAL A 102 7.51 5.24 12.03
CA VAL A 102 8.42 5.71 10.96
C VAL A 102 9.02 4.52 10.21
N GLY A 103 9.47 3.48 10.92
CA GLY A 103 9.99 2.24 10.32
C GLY A 103 8.95 1.58 9.41
N TRP A 104 7.69 1.53 9.84
CA TRP A 104 6.58 1.05 9.03
C TRP A 104 6.36 1.91 7.77
N LEU A 105 6.39 3.24 7.90
CA LEU A 105 6.23 4.17 6.78
C LEU A 105 7.35 4.01 5.74
N MET A 106 8.59 3.88 6.19
CA MET A 106 9.74 3.59 5.33
C MET A 106 9.59 2.22 4.65
N GLY A 107 9.08 1.23 5.40
CA GLY A 107 8.74 -0.09 4.86
C GLY A 107 7.74 -0.01 3.71
N CYS A 108 6.74 0.88 3.78
CA CYS A 108 5.75 1.08 2.72
C CYS A 108 6.35 1.60 1.41
N LEU A 109 7.54 2.19 1.42
CA LEU A 109 8.24 2.64 0.21
C LEU A 109 9.02 1.51 -0.46
N ARG A 110 9.00 0.29 0.08
CA ARG A 110 9.56 -0.88 -0.61
C ARG A 110 8.60 -1.36 -1.71
N PRO A 111 9.13 -1.87 -2.84
CA PRO A 111 8.30 -2.41 -3.92
C PRO A 111 7.67 -3.76 -3.55
N SER A 112 8.30 -4.50 -2.64
CA SER A 112 7.85 -5.80 -2.15
C SER A 112 7.97 -5.90 -0.63
N GLY A 113 7.08 -6.69 -0.03
CA GLY A 113 7.05 -6.93 1.41
C GLY A 113 8.10 -7.94 1.88
N PRO A 114 7.90 -8.58 3.05
CA PRO A 114 6.72 -8.46 3.92
C PRO A 114 6.57 -7.05 4.53
N TYR A 115 5.34 -6.68 4.88
CA TYR A 115 4.99 -5.45 5.59
C TYR A 115 4.30 -5.82 6.90
N PRO A 116 4.81 -5.41 8.07
CA PRO A 116 4.07 -5.60 9.32
C PRO A 116 2.69 -4.92 9.27
N LEU A 117 1.68 -5.51 9.92
CA LEU A 117 0.40 -4.85 10.14
C LEU A 117 0.57 -3.72 11.14
N LEU A 118 0.21 -2.48 10.78
CA LEU A 118 0.19 -1.37 11.72
C LEU A 118 -1.20 -1.31 12.38
N ILE A 119 -1.27 -1.66 13.66
CA ILE A 119 -2.50 -1.60 14.45
C ILE A 119 -2.43 -0.39 15.37
N LEU A 120 -3.30 0.59 15.14
CA LEU A 120 -3.44 1.76 15.99
C LEU A 120 -4.52 1.46 17.04
N THR A 121 -4.10 1.42 18.31
CA THR A 121 -4.97 1.20 19.47
C THR A 121 -5.07 2.46 20.34
N GLY A 122 -6.06 2.52 21.21
CA GLY A 122 -6.30 3.62 22.13
C GLY A 122 -7.79 3.95 22.28
N GLU A 123 -8.11 4.83 23.23
CA GLU A 123 -9.49 5.21 23.54
C GLU A 123 -10.18 5.98 22.40
N GLN A 124 -11.52 6.02 22.41
CA GLN A 124 -12.25 6.86 21.47
C GLN A 124 -11.81 8.32 21.61
N GLY A 125 -11.57 9.00 20.48
CA GLY A 125 -11.04 10.37 20.49
C GLY A 125 -9.51 10.47 20.48
N SER A 126 -8.75 9.37 20.54
CA SER A 126 -7.28 9.38 20.52
C SER A 126 -6.62 9.67 19.15
N ALA A 127 -7.35 10.28 18.21
CA ALA A 127 -6.86 10.66 16.87
C ALA A 127 -6.34 9.52 15.95
N LYS A 128 -6.62 8.24 16.24
CA LYS A 128 -6.18 7.09 15.41
C LYS A 128 -6.55 7.21 13.93
N SER A 129 -7.80 7.59 13.65
CA SER A 129 -8.29 7.79 12.28
C SER A 129 -7.52 8.90 11.57
N THR A 130 -7.17 9.96 12.29
CA THR A 130 -6.35 11.07 11.79
C THR A 130 -4.93 10.59 11.49
N THR A 131 -4.27 9.89 12.42
CA THR A 131 -2.95 9.29 12.22
C THR A 131 -2.95 8.36 10.99
N SER A 132 -3.94 7.47 10.87
CA SER A 132 -4.07 6.57 9.71
C SER A 132 -4.16 7.33 8.38
N LYS A 133 -4.97 8.40 8.33
CA LYS A 133 -5.09 9.28 7.16
C LYS A 133 -3.80 9.99 6.82
N VAL A 134 -3.09 10.52 7.82
CA VAL A 134 -1.79 11.19 7.66
C VAL A 134 -0.77 10.23 7.07
N LEU A 135 -0.60 9.05 7.69
CA LEU A 135 0.37 8.04 7.22
C LEU A 135 0.07 7.57 5.79
N ARG A 136 -1.20 7.30 5.50
CA ARG A 136 -1.62 6.91 4.14
C ARG A 136 -1.38 8.02 3.14
N ALA A 137 -1.65 9.28 3.49
CA ALA A 137 -1.47 10.42 2.57
C ALA A 137 -0.01 10.66 2.17
N LEU A 138 0.95 10.21 2.97
CA LEU A 138 2.38 10.32 2.66
C LEU A 138 2.86 9.31 1.61
N VAL A 139 2.12 8.22 1.38
CA VAL A 139 2.56 7.12 0.49
C VAL A 139 1.55 6.82 -0.61
N ASP A 140 0.28 6.64 -0.26
CA ASP A 140 -0.78 6.23 -1.19
C ASP A 140 -2.10 6.95 -0.89
N PRO A 141 -2.16 8.27 -1.10
CA PRO A 141 -3.37 9.05 -0.89
C PRO A 141 -4.49 8.54 -1.80
N SER A 142 -5.72 8.65 -1.30
CA SER A 142 -6.92 8.17 -1.96
C SER A 142 -8.02 9.22 -1.93
N THR A 143 -8.78 9.32 -3.02
CA THR A 143 -9.97 10.19 -3.10
C THR A 143 -11.11 9.67 -2.22
N LEU A 144 -11.10 8.37 -1.91
CA LEU A 144 -11.95 7.78 -0.87
C LEU A 144 -11.27 7.96 0.49
N ALA A 145 -11.84 8.84 1.32
CA ALA A 145 -11.32 9.18 2.64
C ALA A 145 -11.33 7.98 3.62
N THR A 146 -12.29 7.07 3.47
CA THR A 146 -12.43 5.86 4.27
C THR A 146 -12.97 4.73 3.41
N ARG A 147 -12.43 3.52 3.57
CA ARG A 147 -12.97 2.30 2.96
C ARG A 147 -13.58 1.44 4.07
N SER A 148 -14.77 0.90 3.84
CA SER A 148 -15.37 -0.09 4.74
C SER A 148 -14.47 -1.32 4.87
N PHE A 149 -14.49 -1.95 6.03
CA PHE A 149 -13.78 -3.21 6.21
C PHE A 149 -14.35 -4.30 5.28
N PRO A 150 -13.51 -5.09 4.60
CA PRO A 150 -13.96 -6.17 3.73
C PRO A 150 -14.83 -7.19 4.47
N SER A 151 -15.89 -7.69 3.82
CA SER A 151 -16.76 -8.69 4.43
C SER A 151 -16.17 -10.09 4.35
N ASP A 152 -15.37 -10.34 3.31
CA ASP A 152 -14.71 -11.60 3.01
C ASP A 152 -13.33 -11.40 2.32
N GLU A 153 -12.61 -12.50 2.10
CA GLU A 153 -11.28 -12.50 1.48
C GLU A 153 -11.30 -11.97 0.05
N ARG A 154 -12.41 -12.13 -0.67
CA ARG A 154 -12.57 -11.64 -2.03
C ARG A 154 -12.66 -10.12 -2.06
N ASP A 155 -13.44 -9.52 -1.16
CA ASP A 155 -13.51 -8.07 -0.98
C ASP A 155 -12.14 -7.49 -0.61
N LEU A 156 -11.36 -8.23 0.20
CA LEU A 156 -9.99 -7.85 0.58
C LEU A 156 -9.07 -7.85 -0.65
N VAL A 157 -9.15 -8.88 -1.50
CA VAL A 157 -8.38 -8.94 -2.76
C VAL A 157 -8.73 -7.77 -3.68
N ILE A 158 -10.02 -7.44 -3.82
CA ILE A 158 -10.46 -6.28 -4.61
C ILE A 158 -9.88 -4.97 -4.02
N ALA A 159 -9.78 -4.87 -2.70
CA ALA A 159 -9.12 -3.74 -2.04
C ALA A 159 -7.62 -3.67 -2.38
N ALA A 160 -6.93 -4.79 -2.26
CA ALA A 160 -5.49 -4.92 -2.48
C ALA A 160 -5.07 -4.70 -3.95
N GLN A 161 -5.95 -5.03 -4.91
CA GLN A 161 -5.74 -4.70 -6.33
C GLN A 161 -5.82 -3.19 -6.59
N GLY A 162 -6.58 -2.47 -5.76
CA GLY A 162 -6.92 -1.07 -6.01
C GLY A 162 -6.02 -0.03 -5.35
N ALA A 163 -5.21 -0.44 -4.38
CA ALA A 163 -4.38 0.43 -3.56
C ALA A 163 -3.08 -0.26 -3.16
N HIS A 164 -2.04 0.52 -2.93
CA HIS A 164 -0.78 0.07 -2.34
C HIS A 164 -0.90 -0.02 -0.82
N VAL A 165 -1.43 1.03 -0.17
CA VAL A 165 -1.67 1.01 1.28
C VAL A 165 -3.15 0.82 1.55
N LEU A 166 -3.50 -0.25 2.28
CA LEU A 166 -4.84 -0.47 2.79
C LEU A 166 -4.98 0.18 4.16
N ALA A 167 -6.04 0.97 4.35
CA ALA A 167 -6.35 1.57 5.64
C ALA A 167 -7.81 1.28 5.97
N PHE A 168 -8.02 0.58 7.09
CA PHE A 168 -9.32 0.24 7.62
C PHE A 168 -9.50 0.91 8.98
N ASP A 169 -10.58 1.70 9.07
CA ASP A 169 -10.83 2.64 10.16
C ASP A 169 -12.09 2.21 10.92
N ASN A 170 -12.13 2.49 12.22
CA ASN A 170 -13.27 2.19 13.11
C ASN A 170 -13.65 0.70 13.16
N LEU A 171 -12.67 -0.19 13.22
CA LEU A 171 -12.93 -1.61 13.39
C LEU A 171 -13.43 -1.90 14.81
N SER A 172 -14.56 -2.60 14.90
CA SER A 172 -15.05 -3.12 16.17
C SER A 172 -14.49 -4.50 16.47
N LYS A 173 -14.38 -5.36 15.45
CA LYS A 173 -13.88 -6.74 15.54
C LYS A 173 -13.26 -7.17 14.21
N VAL A 174 -12.27 -8.08 14.26
CA VAL A 174 -11.75 -8.79 13.09
C VAL A 174 -12.00 -10.28 13.27
N LYS A 175 -12.68 -10.91 12.32
CA LYS A 175 -12.91 -12.37 12.36
C LYS A 175 -11.57 -13.10 12.20
N PRO A 176 -11.34 -14.26 12.86
CA PRO A 176 -10.09 -15.02 12.73
C PRO A 176 -9.67 -15.28 11.28
N ALA A 177 -10.61 -15.72 10.43
CA ALA A 177 -10.35 -15.95 9.02
C ALA A 177 -9.87 -14.69 8.26
N MET A 178 -10.38 -13.51 8.62
CA MET A 178 -9.93 -12.24 8.05
C MET A 178 -8.58 -11.80 8.61
N ALA A 179 -8.29 -12.06 9.89
CA ALA A 179 -6.97 -11.81 10.46
C ALA A 179 -5.90 -12.67 9.75
N ASP A 180 -6.18 -13.95 9.52
CA ASP A 180 -5.30 -14.85 8.79
C ASP A 180 -5.11 -14.39 7.34
N ALA A 181 -6.18 -13.92 6.68
CA ALA A 181 -6.11 -13.34 5.34
C ALA A 181 -5.25 -12.07 5.32
N LEU A 182 -5.42 -11.14 6.27
CA LEU A 182 -4.58 -9.95 6.39
C LEU A 182 -3.10 -10.31 6.61
N CYS A 183 -2.80 -11.32 7.43
CA CYS A 183 -1.44 -11.82 7.62
C CYS A 183 -0.82 -12.38 6.34
N ARG A 184 -1.57 -13.16 5.56
CA ARG A 184 -1.11 -13.64 4.23
C ARG A 184 -0.84 -12.46 3.29
N LEU A 185 -1.73 -11.46 3.26
CA LEU A 185 -1.55 -10.26 2.44
C LEU A 185 -0.34 -9.43 2.86
N ALA A 186 -0.06 -9.38 4.15
CA ALA A 186 1.07 -8.64 4.71
C ALA A 186 2.41 -9.33 4.43
N THR A 187 2.42 -10.66 4.30
CA THR A 187 3.64 -11.47 4.16
C THR A 187 3.92 -11.96 2.73
N GLY A 188 2.94 -11.87 1.83
CA GLY A 188 3.05 -12.39 0.46
C GLY A 188 2.64 -13.85 0.33
N GLY A 189 1.76 -14.34 1.21
CA GLY A 189 1.05 -15.59 0.99
C GLY A 189 0.03 -15.39 -0.13
N GLY A 190 0.17 -16.11 -1.25
CA GLY A 190 -0.71 -15.97 -2.41
C GLY A 190 -2.19 -16.21 -2.08
N PHE A 191 -3.08 -15.49 -2.76
CA PHE A 191 -4.53 -15.63 -2.67
C PHE A 191 -5.04 -16.33 -3.93
N ALA A 192 -5.78 -17.42 -3.77
CA ALA A 192 -6.58 -18.01 -4.83
C ALA A 192 -8.04 -17.57 -4.63
N THR A 193 -8.53 -16.61 -5.45
CA THR A 193 -9.95 -16.21 -5.37
C THR A 193 -10.64 -16.44 -6.71
N ARG A 194 -11.84 -17.02 -6.67
CA ARG A 194 -12.67 -17.27 -7.86
C ARG A 194 -13.36 -15.99 -8.32
N LYS A 195 -13.32 -15.68 -9.61
CA LYS A 195 -13.99 -14.51 -10.21
C LYS A 195 -15.53 -14.62 -10.10
N LEU A 196 -16.27 -13.50 -10.09
CA LEU A 196 -17.71 -13.49 -10.49
C LEU A 196 -17.78 -12.89 -11.90
N HIS A 197 -18.64 -13.49 -12.72
CA HIS A 197 -18.88 -13.22 -14.14
C HIS A 197 -17.88 -13.85 -15.12
N SER A 198 -17.64 -15.15 -14.94
CA SER A 198 -17.51 -16.15 -16.01
C SER A 198 -17.27 -17.49 -15.31
N ASP A 199 -18.06 -18.51 -15.62
CA ASP A 199 -17.84 -19.84 -15.07
C ASP A 199 -16.41 -20.31 -15.38
N ALA A 200 -15.73 -20.85 -14.35
CA ALA A 200 -14.48 -21.61 -14.39
C ALA A 200 -13.08 -20.91 -14.37
N ASP A 201 -12.96 -19.59 -14.19
CA ASP A 201 -11.62 -18.97 -14.06
C ASP A 201 -11.27 -18.58 -12.61
N GLU A 202 -10.33 -19.31 -12.02
CA GLU A 202 -9.64 -18.94 -10.78
C GLU A 202 -8.65 -17.81 -11.08
N VAL A 203 -8.83 -16.65 -10.41
CA VAL A 203 -7.88 -15.54 -10.52
C VAL A 203 -6.94 -15.63 -9.33
N LEU A 204 -5.73 -16.07 -9.59
CA LEU A 204 -4.64 -15.99 -8.63
C LEU A 204 -4.32 -14.51 -8.40
N PHE A 205 -4.47 -14.07 -7.16
CA PHE A 205 -4.02 -12.77 -6.72
C PHE A 205 -2.77 -12.96 -5.87
N ASP A 206 -1.63 -12.58 -6.45
CA ASP A 206 -0.36 -12.57 -5.77
C ASP A 206 0.09 -11.12 -5.58
N ALA A 207 -0.08 -10.61 -4.36
CA ALA A 207 0.42 -9.30 -4.01
C ALA A 207 0.62 -9.18 -2.50
N THR A 208 1.59 -8.37 -2.12
CA THR A 208 1.79 -7.95 -0.73
C THR A 208 1.39 -6.49 -0.56
N ARG A 209 0.68 -6.14 0.53
CA ARG A 209 0.25 -4.75 0.78
C ARG A 209 0.51 -4.33 2.23
N PRO A 210 1.05 -3.12 2.48
CA PRO A 210 0.99 -2.51 3.79
C PRO A 210 -0.47 -2.29 4.22
N VAL A 211 -0.75 -2.58 5.48
CA VAL A 211 -2.09 -2.42 6.06
C VAL A 211 -2.02 -1.62 7.35
N ILE A 212 -2.91 -0.63 7.46
CA ILE A 212 -3.22 0.10 8.69
C ILE A 212 -4.59 -0.36 9.17
N LEU A 213 -4.66 -0.85 10.40
CA LEU A 213 -5.89 -1.15 11.11
C LEU A 213 -6.03 -0.16 12.26
N ASN A 214 -7.23 0.35 12.48
CA ASN A 214 -7.53 1.01 13.74
C ASN A 214 -8.93 0.66 14.23
N GLY A 215 -9.12 0.82 15.53
CA GLY A 215 -10.40 0.66 16.18
C GLY A 215 -10.25 0.61 17.70
N ILE A 216 -11.19 -0.03 18.36
CA ILE A 216 -11.18 -0.16 19.82
C ILE A 216 -10.09 -1.16 20.27
N PRO A 217 -9.63 -1.12 21.54
CA PRO A 217 -8.37 -1.75 21.97
C PRO A 217 -8.23 -3.26 21.68
N ASP A 218 -9.34 -3.98 21.55
CA ASP A 218 -9.43 -5.44 21.45
C ASP A 218 -9.23 -6.01 20.03
N LEU A 219 -8.55 -5.28 19.13
CA LEU A 219 -8.33 -5.76 17.76
C LEU A 219 -7.18 -6.78 17.65
N ALA A 220 -6.30 -6.82 18.64
CA ALA A 220 -5.09 -7.63 18.64
C ALA A 220 -5.13 -8.79 19.65
N GLU A 221 -6.23 -9.00 20.38
CA GLU A 221 -6.34 -10.14 21.29
C GLU A 221 -6.52 -11.45 20.50
N ARG A 222 -5.39 -12.08 20.18
CA ARG A 222 -5.26 -13.55 20.28
C ARG A 222 -4.45 -13.82 21.55
N ALA A 223 -5.16 -14.01 22.66
CA ALA A 223 -4.62 -14.86 23.72
C ALA A 223 -4.95 -16.29 23.30
N ASP A 224 -3.92 -17.02 22.89
CA ASP A 224 -4.01 -18.46 22.76
C ASP A 224 -4.34 -19.02 24.15
N GLN A 225 -5.58 -19.49 24.33
CA GLN A 225 -5.97 -20.46 25.36
C GLN A 225 -6.59 -21.67 24.67
#